data_AF-A0A2V6HID0-F1
#
_entry.id   AF-A0A2V6HID0-F1
#
_cell.length_a   1.000
_cell.length_b   1.000
_cell.length_c   1.000
_cell.angle_alpha   90.00
_cell.angle_beta   90.00
_cell.angle_gamma   90.00
#
_symmetry.space_group_name_H-M   'P 1'
#
loop_
_entity.id
_entity.type
_entity.pdbx_description
1 polymer ?
#
loop_
_entity_poly.entity_id
_entity_poly.type
_entity_poly.pdbx_seq_one_letter_code
_entity_poly.pdbx_strand_id
1 'polypeptide(L)'
;MDKCHPSRKQLFHRFGGAVWRFAIVVVGLFAAWPELAQAITISHNDALRVGKRVWQNECGGTISGLTSWNQAEDFASLGIGHFIWYPKGRQGPFEESFPKLVSFVSKRGATLPTLLLGVGRVQPCPWNSRAEFLQAQNTVEMNQLRGFLVDTIDLQAEFLVARLEAALPKMLAEAAPAERSNVQQQFERLTKTPQGCYALIDYVNFKGEGVLHTER
;
A
#
# COMPACT_ATOMS: atom_id res chain seq x y z
N MET A 1 5.92 -78.80 59.43
CA MET A 1 6.92 -77.73 59.51
C MET A 1 6.23 -76.42 59.19
N ASP A 2 6.14 -75.57 60.21
CA ASP A 2 6.06 -74.10 60.24
C ASP A 2 5.03 -73.28 59.42
N LYS A 3 4.09 -72.68 60.19
CA LYS A 3 3.66 -71.25 60.29
C LYS A 3 4.01 -70.33 59.10
N CYS A 4 3.17 -69.41 58.60
CA CYS A 4 2.48 -68.32 59.32
C CYS A 4 1.47 -67.56 58.41
N HIS A 5 0.40 -67.02 59.02
CA HIS A 5 -0.68 -66.14 58.50
C HIS A 5 -0.22 -64.66 58.25
N PRO A 6 -1.08 -63.65 57.91
CA PRO A 6 -2.13 -63.49 56.86
C PRO A 6 -2.17 -62.04 56.24
N SER A 7 -3.30 -61.66 55.58
CA SER A 7 -3.84 -60.28 55.35
C SER A 7 -3.36 -59.57 54.06
N ARG A 8 -4.12 -58.76 53.29
CA ARG A 8 -5.30 -57.93 53.57
C ARG A 8 -6.00 -57.50 52.25
N LYS A 9 -7.27 -57.10 52.39
CA LYS A 9 -8.31 -56.66 51.43
C LYS A 9 -7.96 -55.47 50.52
N GLN A 10 -8.66 -55.37 49.37
CA GLN A 10 -9.39 -54.18 48.84
C GLN A 10 -10.02 -54.52 47.47
N LEU A 11 -11.31 -54.86 47.38
CA LEU A 11 -12.45 -53.98 47.01
C LEU A 11 -12.11 -52.96 45.92
N PHE A 12 -12.74 -53.08 44.73
CA PHE A 12 -13.51 -51.98 44.15
C PHE A 12 -14.57 -52.48 43.15
N HIS A 13 -15.72 -51.82 43.25
CA HIS A 13 -16.99 -52.16 42.63
C HIS A 13 -17.07 -51.79 41.14
N ARG A 14 -17.84 -52.63 40.46
CA ARG A 14 -18.49 -52.50 39.15
C ARG A 14 -19.54 -51.38 39.16
N PHE A 15 -19.83 -50.78 38.00
CA PHE A 15 -21.11 -50.26 37.45
C PHE A 15 -20.77 -49.16 36.42
N GLY A 16 -21.29 -49.09 35.20
CA GLY A 16 -22.48 -49.67 34.61
C GLY A 16 -23.23 -48.56 33.86
N GLY A 17 -22.98 -48.46 32.55
CA GLY A 17 -23.81 -47.91 31.47
C GLY A 17 -24.68 -46.66 31.67
N ALA A 18 -24.39 -45.61 30.89
CA ALA A 18 -25.39 -44.76 30.26
C ALA A 18 -24.78 -44.07 29.02
N VAL A 19 -25.15 -44.51 27.82
CA VAL A 19 -24.75 -43.86 26.55
C VAL A 19 -25.77 -42.79 26.23
N TRP A 20 -25.41 -41.52 26.47
CA TRP A 20 -26.17 -40.37 25.99
C TRP A 20 -25.75 -40.05 24.56
N ARG A 21 -26.68 -40.21 23.61
CA ARG A 21 -26.53 -39.73 22.23
C ARG A 21 -26.77 -38.22 22.21
N PHE A 22 -25.70 -37.43 22.18
CA PHE A 22 -25.80 -36.01 21.83
C PHE A 22 -25.87 -35.88 20.31
N ALA A 23 -27.03 -35.46 19.79
CA ALA A 23 -27.15 -34.97 18.43
C ALA A 23 -26.57 -33.55 18.38
N ILE A 24 -25.40 -33.39 17.78
CA ILE A 24 -24.80 -32.07 17.51
C ILE A 24 -25.53 -31.49 16.29
N VAL A 25 -26.38 -30.50 16.52
CA VAL A 25 -26.87 -29.63 15.46
C VAL A 25 -25.73 -28.66 15.12
N VAL A 26 -25.03 -28.94 14.03
CA VAL A 26 -24.07 -27.99 13.46
C VAL A 26 -24.88 -26.89 12.77
N VAL A 27 -25.11 -25.79 13.48
CA VAL A 27 -25.56 -24.54 12.85
C VAL A 27 -24.38 -24.03 12.04
N GLY A 28 -24.47 -24.17 10.72
CA GLY A 28 -23.49 -23.61 9.79
C GLY A 28 -23.48 -22.09 9.90
N LEU A 29 -22.51 -21.55 10.64
CA LEU A 29 -22.10 -20.16 10.50
C LEU A 29 -21.48 -20.02 9.11
N PHE A 30 -22.30 -19.64 8.12
CA PHE A 30 -21.78 -19.05 6.89
C PHE A 30 -21.13 -17.73 7.28
N ALA A 31 -19.84 -17.78 7.63
CA ALA A 31 -19.00 -16.60 7.58
C ALA A 31 -19.11 -16.09 6.15
N ALA A 32 -19.79 -14.94 5.98
CA ALA A 32 -19.84 -14.23 4.72
C ALA A 32 -18.38 -13.92 4.35
N TRP A 33 -17.82 -14.75 3.47
CA TRP A 33 -16.51 -14.50 2.90
C TRP A 33 -16.64 -13.18 2.16
N PRO A 34 -15.79 -12.18 2.41
CA PRO A 34 -15.83 -10.97 1.62
C PRO A 34 -15.69 -11.38 0.16
N GLU A 35 -16.66 -11.00 -0.68
CA GLU A 35 -16.48 -11.04 -2.13
C GLU A 35 -15.14 -10.35 -2.40
N LEU A 36 -14.20 -11.11 -2.98
CA LEU A 36 -12.92 -10.58 -3.37
C LEU A 36 -13.22 -9.45 -4.36
N ALA A 37 -12.92 -8.21 -3.94
CA ALA A 37 -13.03 -7.05 -4.82
C ALA A 37 -12.37 -7.39 -6.16
N GLN A 38 -13.10 -7.21 -7.26
CA GLN A 38 -12.55 -7.48 -8.58
C GLN A 38 -11.30 -6.62 -8.78
N ALA A 39 -10.20 -7.24 -9.20
CA ALA A 39 -8.98 -6.53 -9.54
C ALA A 39 -9.32 -5.51 -10.64
N ILE A 40 -9.03 -4.23 -10.37
CA ILE A 40 -9.13 -3.19 -11.39
C ILE A 40 -8.26 -3.64 -12.56
N THR A 41 -8.84 -3.79 -13.74
CA THR A 41 -8.07 -4.16 -14.93
C THR A 41 -7.90 -2.93 -15.81
N ILE A 42 -6.79 -2.21 -15.61
CA ILE A 42 -6.38 -1.12 -16.50
C ILE A 42 -5.38 -1.68 -17.53
N SER A 43 -5.59 -1.37 -18.81
CA SER A 43 -4.63 -1.77 -19.84
C SER A 43 -3.32 -1.01 -19.67
N HIS A 44 -2.19 -1.62 -20.05
CA HIS A 44 -0.88 -0.94 -20.01
C HIS A 44 -0.90 0.38 -20.80
N ASN A 45 -1.54 0.40 -21.98
CA ASN A 45 -1.67 1.62 -22.77
C ASN A 45 -2.47 2.72 -22.04
N ASP A 46 -3.51 2.36 -21.30
CA ASP A 46 -4.27 3.32 -20.50
C ASP A 46 -3.43 3.86 -19.33
N ALA A 47 -2.68 2.98 -18.65
CA ALA A 47 -1.74 3.40 -17.61
C ALA A 47 -0.73 4.43 -18.16
N LEU A 48 -0.14 4.18 -19.33
CA LEU A 48 0.78 5.12 -19.97
C LEU A 48 0.12 6.48 -20.30
N ARG A 49 -1.12 6.47 -20.80
CA ARG A 49 -1.85 7.72 -21.08
C ARG A 49 -2.14 8.50 -19.80
N VAL A 50 -2.53 7.80 -18.73
CA VAL A 50 -2.71 8.41 -17.41
C VAL A 50 -1.40 9.00 -16.93
N GLY A 51 -0.30 8.26 -16.96
CA GLY A 51 1.02 8.74 -16.52
C GLY A 51 1.48 10.01 -17.25
N LYS A 52 1.32 10.06 -18.58
CA LYS A 52 1.60 11.27 -19.36
C LYS A 52 0.74 12.45 -18.93
N ARG A 53 -0.54 12.22 -18.65
CA ARG A 53 -1.46 13.28 -18.22
C ARG A 53 -1.11 13.78 -16.82
N VAL A 54 -0.81 12.87 -15.90
CA VAL A 54 -0.32 13.21 -14.56
C VAL A 54 0.96 14.04 -14.66
N TRP A 55 1.93 13.62 -15.48
CA TRP A 55 3.15 14.39 -15.67
C TRP A 55 2.90 15.82 -16.20
N GLN A 56 1.98 15.97 -17.15
CA GLN A 56 1.61 17.29 -17.66
C GLN A 56 0.95 18.17 -16.60
N ASN A 57 0.04 17.62 -15.81
CA ASN A 57 -0.72 18.39 -14.83
C ASN A 57 0.13 18.76 -13.60
N GLU A 58 0.97 17.84 -13.14
CA GLU A 58 1.66 17.96 -11.85
C GLU A 58 3.04 18.60 -12.00
N CYS A 59 3.76 18.27 -13.08
CA CYS A 59 5.12 18.75 -13.31
C CYS A 59 5.20 19.76 -14.47
N GLY A 60 4.06 20.16 -15.04
CA GLY A 60 4.00 20.98 -16.26
C GLY A 60 4.59 20.28 -17.49
N GLY A 61 4.74 18.95 -17.44
CA GLY A 61 5.45 18.18 -18.47
C GLY A 61 6.96 18.47 -18.53
N THR A 62 7.53 19.04 -17.47
CA THR A 62 8.94 19.42 -17.42
C THR A 62 9.76 18.44 -16.59
N ILE A 63 11.06 18.34 -16.91
CA ILE A 63 12.02 17.53 -16.14
C ILE A 63 12.27 18.16 -14.76
N SER A 64 12.37 19.49 -14.68
CA SER A 64 12.55 20.20 -13.41
C SER A 64 11.36 20.01 -12.45
N GLY A 65 10.14 19.91 -12.99
CA GLY A 65 8.93 19.68 -12.21
C GLY A 65 8.86 18.31 -11.53
N LEU A 66 9.67 17.33 -11.97
CA LEU A 66 9.76 16.01 -11.32
C LEU A 66 10.41 16.05 -9.94
N THR A 67 10.94 17.21 -9.52
CA THR A 67 11.60 17.38 -8.23
C THR A 67 11.16 18.70 -7.61
N SER A 68 10.44 18.65 -6.50
CA SER A 68 9.96 19.84 -5.81
C SER A 68 10.02 19.66 -4.29
N TRP A 69 10.04 20.78 -3.58
CA TRP A 69 9.87 20.83 -2.13
C TRP A 69 9.17 22.14 -1.81
N ASN A 70 7.89 22.07 -1.46
CA ASN A 70 7.08 23.26 -1.23
C ASN A 70 7.42 23.91 0.11
N GLN A 71 7.21 25.22 0.23
CA GLN A 71 7.60 25.97 1.43
C GLN A 71 6.85 25.52 2.70
N ALA A 72 5.63 25.01 2.55
CA ALA A 72 4.79 24.54 3.64
C ALA A 72 4.94 23.03 3.93
N GLU A 73 5.90 22.35 3.28
CA GLU A 73 6.12 20.90 3.40
C GLU A 73 7.45 20.58 4.07
N ASP A 74 7.48 19.45 4.79
CA ASP A 74 8.66 18.93 5.47
C ASP A 74 9.31 17.75 4.71
N PHE A 75 9.00 17.61 3.42
CA PHE A 75 9.42 16.48 2.58
C PHE A 75 9.72 16.91 1.14
N ALA A 76 10.50 16.09 0.43
CA ALA A 76 10.67 16.22 -1.00
C ALA A 76 9.55 15.47 -1.76
N SER A 77 9.07 16.09 -2.83
CA SER A 77 8.05 15.58 -3.74
C SER A 77 8.70 15.21 -5.07
N LEU A 78 8.67 13.93 -5.44
CA LEU A 78 9.48 13.39 -6.54
C LEU A 78 8.66 12.59 -7.56
N GLY A 79 9.02 12.69 -8.83
CA GLY A 79 8.38 11.95 -9.93
C GLY A 79 7.00 12.50 -10.30
N ILE A 80 6.36 11.85 -11.27
CA ILE A 80 5.07 12.33 -11.84
C ILE A 80 3.96 12.34 -10.80
N GLY A 81 4.01 11.43 -9.82
CA GLY A 81 3.05 11.37 -8.72
C GLY A 81 3.42 12.22 -7.51
N HIS A 82 4.46 13.07 -7.57
CA HIS A 82 4.99 13.81 -6.42
C HIS A 82 5.12 12.92 -5.17
N PHE A 83 5.74 11.76 -5.37
CA PHE A 83 5.92 10.77 -4.33
C PHE A 83 6.77 11.35 -3.20
N ILE A 84 6.26 11.20 -1.99
CA ILE A 84 6.78 11.84 -0.79
C ILE A 84 8.02 11.07 -0.31
N TRP A 85 9.10 11.81 -0.03
CA TRP A 85 10.32 11.33 0.62
C TRP A 85 10.70 12.20 1.81
N TYR A 86 10.59 11.65 3.03
CA TYR A 86 10.89 12.36 4.26
C TYR A 86 12.40 12.32 4.59
N PRO A 87 12.93 13.38 5.21
CA PRO A 87 14.24 13.36 5.86
C PRO A 87 14.35 12.32 6.98
N LYS A 88 15.59 12.01 7.35
CA LYS A 88 15.85 11.08 8.46
C LYS A 88 15.18 11.56 9.74
N GLY A 89 14.41 10.68 10.38
CA GLY A 89 13.76 10.96 11.66
C GLY A 89 12.59 11.95 11.56
N ARG A 90 12.20 12.37 10.36
CA ARG A 90 10.97 13.12 10.12
C ARG A 90 9.86 12.14 9.74
N GLN A 91 8.66 12.44 10.19
CA GLN A 91 7.42 11.84 9.74
C GLN A 91 6.39 12.97 9.59
N GLY A 92 5.46 12.80 8.67
CA GLY A 92 4.39 13.77 8.44
C GLY A 92 3.02 13.07 8.40
N PRO A 93 1.95 13.85 8.20
CA PRO A 93 0.58 13.33 8.19
C PRO A 93 0.27 12.47 6.96
N PHE A 94 1.12 12.54 5.93
CA PHE A 94 0.95 11.83 4.67
C PHE A 94 1.87 10.60 4.58
N GLU A 95 1.39 9.56 3.92
CA GLU A 95 2.15 8.34 3.70
C GLU A 95 3.39 8.56 2.82
N GLU A 96 4.54 8.11 3.29
CA GLU A 96 5.77 8.11 2.50
C GLU A 96 5.68 7.10 1.35
N SER A 97 5.86 7.58 0.11
CA SER A 97 5.60 6.78 -1.09
C SER A 97 6.78 6.66 -2.04
N PHE A 98 7.76 7.57 -1.99
CA PHE A 98 8.91 7.51 -2.89
C PHE A 98 9.77 6.24 -2.69
N PRO A 99 10.08 5.78 -1.47
CA PRO A 99 10.80 4.52 -1.29
C PRO A 99 10.04 3.31 -1.84
N LYS A 100 8.70 3.34 -1.80
CA LYS A 100 7.85 2.29 -2.38
C LYS A 100 7.93 2.28 -3.91
N LEU A 101 7.94 3.47 -4.54
CA LEU A 101 8.21 3.60 -5.97
C LEU A 101 9.57 3.00 -6.32
N VAL A 102 10.64 3.39 -5.63
CA VAL A 102 12.01 2.90 -5.92
C VAL A 102 12.08 1.37 -5.83
N SER A 103 11.43 0.78 -4.82
CA SER A 103 11.30 -0.67 -4.70
C SER A 103 10.53 -1.29 -5.88
N PHE A 104 9.43 -0.67 -6.31
CA PHE A 104 8.61 -1.15 -7.41
C PHE A 104 9.37 -1.14 -8.75
N VAL A 105 9.98 -0.02 -9.10
CA VAL A 105 10.72 0.12 -10.37
C VAL A 105 11.99 -0.73 -10.41
N SER A 106 12.68 -0.86 -9.28
CA SER A 106 13.85 -1.74 -9.16
C SER A 106 13.48 -3.22 -9.36
N LYS A 107 12.35 -3.67 -8.80
CA LYS A 107 11.84 -5.05 -9.04
C LYS A 107 11.47 -5.31 -10.50
N ARG A 108 11.20 -4.26 -11.27
CA ARG A 108 10.93 -4.32 -12.72
C ARG A 108 12.19 -4.14 -13.58
N GLY A 109 13.38 -4.16 -12.97
CA GLY A 109 14.66 -4.17 -13.68
C GLY A 109 15.21 -2.79 -14.03
N ALA A 110 14.60 -1.70 -13.56
CA ALA A 110 15.15 -0.37 -13.76
C ALA A 110 16.50 -0.22 -13.03
N THR A 111 17.47 0.37 -13.71
CA THR A 111 18.78 0.66 -13.11
C THR A 111 18.66 1.85 -12.16
N LEU A 112 19.08 1.67 -10.91
CA LEU A 112 19.04 2.73 -9.92
C LEU A 112 20.32 3.58 -9.97
N PRO A 113 20.22 4.92 -9.95
CA PRO A 113 21.38 5.78 -9.72
C PRO A 113 21.91 5.58 -8.30
N THR A 114 23.18 5.92 -8.07
CA THR A 114 23.89 5.71 -6.79
C THR A 114 23.11 6.26 -5.58
N LEU A 115 22.48 7.43 -5.74
CA LEU A 115 21.66 8.07 -4.71
C LEU A 115 20.53 7.18 -4.18
N LEU A 116 20.02 6.28 -5.02
CA LEU A 116 18.87 5.42 -4.72
C LEU A 116 19.26 4.01 -4.27
N LEU A 117 20.56 3.68 -4.26
CA LEU A 117 21.04 2.37 -3.81
C LEU A 117 20.85 2.20 -2.30
N GLY A 118 19.83 1.43 -1.91
CA GLY A 118 19.54 1.16 -0.48
C GLY A 118 18.36 1.96 0.10
N VAL A 119 17.69 2.76 -0.75
CA VAL A 119 16.39 3.37 -0.43
C VAL A 119 15.37 2.29 -0.05
N GLY A 120 14.58 2.55 0.99
CA GLY A 120 13.59 1.60 1.53
C GLY A 120 14.14 0.56 2.50
N ARG A 121 15.46 0.57 2.80
CA ARG A 121 16.07 -0.25 3.86
C ARG A 121 16.82 0.58 4.89
N VAL A 122 17.68 1.49 4.43
CA VAL A 122 18.62 2.21 5.32
C VAL A 122 18.77 3.69 4.93
N GLN A 123 18.44 4.07 3.69
CA GLN A 123 18.71 5.41 3.18
C GLN A 123 17.45 6.31 3.19
N PRO A 124 17.38 7.31 4.08
CA PRO A 124 16.34 8.34 4.05
C PRO A 124 16.61 9.38 2.96
N CYS A 125 15.72 10.38 2.83
CA CYS A 125 15.95 11.52 1.95
C CYS A 125 17.31 12.16 2.26
N PRO A 126 18.19 12.38 1.26
CA PRO A 126 19.55 12.86 1.47
C PRO A 126 19.59 14.34 1.91
N TRP A 127 18.49 15.07 1.69
CA TRP A 127 18.35 16.47 2.06
C TRP A 127 17.53 16.57 3.35
N ASN A 128 18.08 17.22 4.38
CA ASN A 128 17.42 17.38 5.68
C ASN A 128 16.51 18.62 5.74
N SER A 129 16.57 19.47 4.72
CA SER A 129 15.75 20.69 4.63
C SER A 129 15.51 21.09 3.18
N ARG A 130 14.46 21.89 2.98
CA ARG A 130 14.19 22.57 1.71
C ARG A 130 15.39 23.39 1.22
N ALA A 131 16.12 24.05 2.12
CA ALA A 131 17.28 24.85 1.74
C ALA A 131 18.39 23.98 1.12
N GLU A 132 18.70 22.84 1.74
CA GLU A 132 19.66 21.87 1.19
C GLU A 132 19.18 21.32 -0.16
N PHE A 133 17.90 20.99 -0.28
CA PHE A 133 17.30 20.51 -1.51
C PHE A 133 17.42 21.53 -2.66
N LEU A 134 17.14 22.81 -2.36
CA LEU A 134 17.25 23.89 -3.35
C LEU A 134 18.70 24.13 -3.78
N GLN A 135 19.65 24.08 -2.84
CA GLN A 135 21.07 24.18 -3.16
C GLN A 135 21.55 23.02 -4.03
N ALA A 136 20.96 21.83 -3.86
CA ALA A 136 21.29 20.65 -4.63
C ALA A 136 20.67 20.61 -6.04
N GLN A 137 19.85 21.59 -6.44
CA GLN A 137 19.08 21.52 -7.69
C GLN A 137 19.93 21.29 -8.95
N ASN A 138 21.19 21.72 -8.96
CA ASN A 138 22.08 21.62 -10.10
C ASN A 138 23.22 20.61 -9.89
N THR A 139 23.18 19.79 -8.84
CA THR A 139 24.22 18.79 -8.60
C THR A 139 24.08 17.61 -9.54
N VAL A 140 25.16 16.83 -9.66
CA VAL A 140 25.18 15.61 -10.47
C VAL A 140 24.13 14.62 -9.96
N GLU A 141 23.97 14.49 -8.65
CA GLU A 141 23.02 13.58 -8.01
C GLU A 141 21.57 13.97 -8.33
N MET A 142 21.22 15.25 -8.26
CA MET A 142 19.87 15.72 -8.60
C MET A 142 19.56 15.51 -10.09
N ASN A 143 20.55 15.74 -10.96
CA ASN A 143 20.38 15.50 -12.39
C ASN A 143 20.24 14.02 -12.72
N GLN A 144 21.01 13.15 -12.06
CA GLN A 144 20.85 11.69 -12.16
C GLN A 144 19.49 11.22 -11.64
N LEU A 145 19.00 11.79 -10.52
CA LEU A 145 17.67 11.52 -10.00
C LEU A 145 16.59 11.91 -11.02
N ARG A 146 16.67 13.10 -11.62
CA ARG A 146 15.73 13.53 -12.67
C ARG A 146 15.80 12.65 -13.91
N GLY A 147 17.00 12.26 -14.35
CA GLY A 147 17.18 11.32 -15.46
C GLY A 147 16.45 10.00 -15.18
N PHE A 148 16.70 9.41 -14.01
CA PHE A 148 15.97 8.22 -13.56
C PHE A 148 14.44 8.41 -13.53
N LEU A 149 13.96 9.56 -13.05
CA LEU A 149 12.52 9.85 -13.00
C LEU A 149 11.91 10.03 -14.39
N VAL A 150 12.65 10.56 -15.37
CA VAL A 150 12.19 10.64 -16.77
C VAL A 150 12.19 9.25 -17.42
N ASP A 151 13.25 8.49 -17.22
CA ASP A 151 13.44 7.17 -17.84
C ASP A 151 12.47 6.10 -17.32
N THR A 152 11.76 6.40 -16.22
CA THR A 152 10.84 5.47 -15.55
C THR A 152 9.40 6.01 -15.45
N ILE A 153 9.01 6.96 -16.30
CA ILE A 153 7.64 7.53 -16.28
C ILE A 153 6.56 6.46 -16.48
N ASP A 154 6.82 5.50 -17.37
CA ASP A 154 5.96 4.35 -17.61
C ASP A 154 5.77 3.49 -16.34
N LEU A 155 6.87 3.14 -15.67
CA LEU A 155 6.84 2.37 -14.43
C LEU A 155 6.23 3.16 -13.28
N GLN A 156 6.40 4.48 -13.23
CA GLN A 156 5.69 5.35 -12.28
C GLN A 156 4.18 5.35 -12.53
N ALA A 157 3.75 5.34 -13.79
CA ALA A 157 2.34 5.24 -14.13
C ALA A 157 1.74 3.89 -13.70
N GLU A 158 2.46 2.80 -13.94
CA GLU A 158 2.07 1.47 -13.45
C GLU A 158 2.02 1.41 -11.92
N PHE A 159 2.95 2.09 -11.24
CA PHE A 159 2.95 2.19 -9.79
C PHE A 159 1.71 2.94 -9.26
N LEU A 160 1.30 4.03 -9.92
CA LEU A 160 0.06 4.75 -9.58
C LEU A 160 -1.18 3.85 -9.73
N VAL A 161 -1.24 3.05 -10.80
CA VAL A 161 -2.32 2.06 -11.00
C VAL A 161 -2.31 1.01 -9.88
N ALA A 162 -1.14 0.44 -9.57
CA ALA A 162 -1.01 -0.55 -8.49
C ALA A 162 -1.41 0.01 -7.12
N ARG A 163 -1.13 1.31 -6.87
CA ARG A 163 -1.61 1.99 -5.66
C ARG A 163 -3.13 2.12 -5.64
N LEU A 164 -3.75 2.50 -6.77
CA LEU A 164 -5.19 2.58 -6.87
C LEU A 164 -5.85 1.21 -6.62
N GLU A 165 -5.30 0.13 -7.20
CA GLU A 165 -5.74 -1.24 -6.94
C GLU A 165 -5.70 -1.61 -5.45
N ALA A 166 -4.65 -1.21 -4.76
CA ALA A 166 -4.48 -1.46 -3.33
C ALA A 166 -5.37 -0.56 -2.44
N ALA A 167 -5.92 0.55 -2.97
CA ALA A 167 -6.72 1.50 -2.20
C ALA A 167 -8.13 0.98 -1.91
N LEU A 168 -8.79 0.34 -2.89
CA LEU A 168 -10.17 -0.11 -2.74
C LEU A 168 -10.39 -1.04 -1.54
N PRO A 169 -9.59 -2.11 -1.32
CA PRO A 169 -9.76 -2.97 -0.15
C PRO A 169 -9.66 -2.21 1.18
N LYS A 170 -8.79 -1.21 1.27
CA LYS A 170 -8.62 -0.39 2.48
C LYS A 170 -9.83 0.52 2.70
N MET A 171 -10.31 1.18 1.63
CA MET A 171 -11.52 2.00 1.68
C MET A 171 -12.73 1.18 2.13
N LEU A 172 -12.88 -0.06 1.64
CA LEU A 172 -13.97 -0.96 2.04
C LEU A 172 -13.84 -1.45 3.49
N ALA A 173 -12.62 -1.67 3.98
CA ALA A 173 -12.39 -2.04 5.36
C ALA A 173 -12.88 -0.95 6.33
N GLU A 174 -12.62 0.30 5.99
CA GLU A 174 -13.00 1.48 6.77
C GLU A 174 -14.46 1.92 6.59
N ALA A 175 -15.06 1.65 5.44
CA ALA A 175 -16.43 2.04 5.16
C ALA A 175 -17.45 1.33 6.08
N ALA A 176 -18.50 2.06 6.47
CA ALA A 176 -19.63 1.50 7.20
C ALA A 176 -20.23 0.31 6.43
N PRO A 177 -20.65 -0.78 7.08
CA PRO A 177 -21.10 -1.99 6.38
C PRO A 177 -22.21 -1.74 5.34
N ALA A 178 -23.12 -0.81 5.60
CA ALA A 178 -24.18 -0.43 4.68
C ALA A 178 -23.68 0.28 3.40
N GLU A 179 -22.54 0.99 3.47
CA GLU A 179 -21.98 1.77 2.37
C GLU A 179 -20.99 0.99 1.49
N ARG A 180 -20.45 -0.14 1.98
CA ARG A 180 -19.39 -0.90 1.28
C ARG A 180 -19.76 -1.25 -0.16
N SER A 181 -20.97 -1.76 -0.38
CA SER A 181 -21.43 -2.13 -1.72
C SER A 181 -21.51 -0.92 -2.65
N ASN A 182 -22.01 0.21 -2.15
CA ASN A 182 -22.08 1.46 -2.92
C ASN A 182 -20.68 1.98 -3.26
N VAL A 183 -19.76 2.03 -2.28
CA VAL A 183 -18.36 2.45 -2.49
C VAL A 183 -17.71 1.61 -3.58
N GLN A 184 -17.81 0.29 -3.49
CA GLN A 184 -17.26 -0.62 -4.49
C GLN A 184 -17.84 -0.35 -5.88
N GLN A 185 -19.17 -0.23 -6.00
CA GLN A 185 -19.82 0.04 -7.29
C GLN A 185 -19.40 1.37 -7.90
N GLN A 186 -19.30 2.45 -7.11
CA GLN A 186 -18.87 3.76 -7.63
C GLN A 186 -17.41 3.73 -8.09
N PHE A 187 -16.57 3.06 -7.31
CA PHE A 187 -15.16 2.90 -7.61
C PHE A 187 -14.97 2.11 -8.93
N GLU A 188 -15.59 0.94 -9.05
CA GLU A 188 -15.58 0.12 -10.28
C GLU A 188 -16.22 0.83 -11.48
N ARG A 189 -17.23 1.68 -11.26
CA ARG A 189 -17.83 2.49 -12.34
C ARG A 189 -16.81 3.47 -12.91
N LEU A 190 -16.03 4.13 -12.06
CA LEU A 190 -15.04 5.12 -12.51
C LEU A 190 -13.86 4.46 -13.22
N THR A 191 -13.40 3.30 -12.76
CA THR A 191 -12.28 2.58 -13.39
C THR A 191 -12.59 2.07 -14.80
N LYS A 192 -13.88 1.92 -15.17
CA LYS A 192 -14.31 1.52 -16.52
C LYS A 192 -14.06 2.57 -17.60
N THR A 193 -13.70 3.80 -17.23
CA THR A 193 -13.40 4.87 -18.21
C THR A 193 -12.00 5.42 -17.97
N PRO A 194 -11.27 5.81 -19.03
CA PRO A 194 -9.96 6.43 -18.87
C PRO A 194 -9.97 7.69 -18.00
N GLN A 195 -11.02 8.52 -18.12
CA GLN A 195 -11.17 9.75 -17.38
C GLN A 195 -11.49 9.50 -15.90
N GLY A 196 -12.37 8.53 -15.61
CA GLY A 196 -12.68 8.15 -14.23
C GLY A 196 -11.50 7.46 -13.56
N CYS A 197 -10.76 6.62 -14.28
CA CYS A 197 -9.51 6.02 -13.82
C CYS A 197 -8.46 7.10 -13.50
N TYR A 198 -8.25 8.07 -14.41
CA TYR A 198 -7.37 9.21 -14.15
C TYR A 198 -7.80 9.95 -12.87
N ALA A 199 -9.09 10.27 -12.73
CA ALA A 199 -9.61 10.98 -11.57
C ALA A 199 -9.40 10.22 -10.25
N LEU A 200 -9.57 8.89 -10.27
CA LEU A 200 -9.31 8.05 -9.11
C LEU A 200 -7.82 7.97 -8.75
N ILE A 201 -6.95 7.86 -9.75
CA ILE A 201 -5.50 7.88 -9.54
C ILE A 201 -5.06 9.20 -8.94
N ASP A 202 -5.53 10.31 -9.50
CA ASP A 202 -5.29 11.67 -9.01
C ASP A 202 -5.76 11.82 -7.56
N TYR A 203 -6.98 11.40 -7.26
CA TYR A 203 -7.54 11.44 -5.90
C TYR A 203 -6.71 10.63 -4.90
N VAL A 204 -6.47 9.34 -5.18
CA VAL A 204 -5.73 8.46 -4.27
C VAL A 204 -4.30 8.93 -4.06
N ASN A 205 -3.68 9.48 -5.10
CA ASN A 205 -2.28 9.89 -5.04
C ASN A 205 -2.08 11.24 -4.33
N PHE A 206 -3.00 12.20 -4.47
CA PHE A 206 -2.85 13.56 -3.94
C PHE A 206 -3.71 13.89 -2.73
N LYS A 207 -4.86 13.25 -2.57
CA LYS A 207 -5.75 13.44 -1.41
C LYS A 207 -5.60 12.33 -0.38
N GLY A 208 -4.96 11.23 -0.75
CA GLY A 208 -4.86 10.04 0.07
C GLY A 208 -6.08 9.14 -0.11
N GLU A 209 -6.14 8.09 0.71
CA GLU A 209 -7.16 7.05 0.58
C GLU A 209 -8.41 7.35 1.44
N GLY A 210 -8.35 8.37 2.31
CA GLY A 210 -9.42 8.71 3.26
C GLY A 210 -9.55 7.71 4.40
N VAL A 211 -8.52 6.89 4.60
CA VAL A 211 -8.48 5.79 5.58
C VAL A 211 -7.73 6.18 6.84
N LEU A 212 -6.82 7.15 6.76
CA LEU A 212 -6.12 7.67 7.94
C LEU A 212 -6.97 8.73 8.64
N HIS A 213 -6.89 8.79 9.97
CA HIS A 213 -7.59 9.83 10.74
C HIS A 213 -7.11 11.24 10.37
N THR A 214 -5.85 11.37 9.94
CA THR A 214 -5.25 12.62 9.46
C THR A 214 -5.72 13.05 8.06
N GLU A 215 -6.46 12.18 7.35
CA GLU A 215 -7.02 12.44 6.02
C GLU A 215 -8.52 12.81 6.06
N ARG A 216 -9.18 12.75 7.24
CA ARG A 216 -10.63 12.97 7.42
C ARG A 216 -10.94 14.31 8.08
#